data_AF-A0A261Q0P2-F1
#
_entry.id   AF-A0A261Q0P2-F1
#
_cell.length_a   1.000
_cell.length_b   1.000
_cell.length_c   1.000
_cell.angle_alpha   90.00
_cell.angle_beta   90.00
_cell.angle_gamma   90.00
#
_symmetry.space_group_name_H-M   'P 1'
#
loop_
_entity.id
_entity.type
_entity.pdbx_description
1 polymer ?
#
loop_
_entity_poly.entity_id
_entity_poly.type
_entity_poly.pdbx_seq_one_letter_code
_entity_poly.pdbx_strand_id
1 'polypeptide(L)'
;MSTVETTRLQEYIRLAWENHIPTAYQKGQICSERHLQSLLYHHLLNILPQVYVVWVEPNIASGRFPDLLITLGQQVVALIELKFMPSSYALLTDGEKLKMEYEAFPLQLDPATGQRTSDRYECTPDTLKVFGVVGRMGSHALTEKPWEYMDEKWMLLQTTGRTS
;
A
#
# COMPACT_ATOMS: atom_id res chain seq x y z
N MET A 1 -17.19 -5.19 -7.14
CA MET A 1 -17.16 -4.89 -5.70
C MET A 1 -18.18 -3.80 -5.41
N SER A 2 -19.00 -3.93 -4.37
CA SER A 2 -19.94 -2.87 -4.01
C SER A 2 -19.22 -1.65 -3.41
N THR A 3 -19.82 -0.46 -3.51
CA THR A 3 -19.29 0.75 -2.83
C THR A 3 -19.09 0.52 -1.34
N VAL A 4 -19.96 -0.29 -0.71
CA VAL A 4 -19.90 -0.64 0.72
C VAL A 4 -18.64 -1.45 1.08
N GLU A 5 -18.29 -2.44 0.26
CA GLU A 5 -17.08 -3.25 0.47
C GLU A 5 -15.81 -2.41 0.27
N THR A 6 -15.83 -1.47 -0.67
CA THR A 6 -14.73 -0.52 -0.89
C THR A 6 -14.51 0.38 0.33
N THR A 7 -15.59 0.94 0.88
CA THR A 7 -15.53 1.77 2.10
C THR A 7 -14.95 0.99 3.27
N ARG A 8 -15.40 -0.25 3.46
CA ARG A 8 -14.94 -1.09 4.56
C ARG A 8 -13.46 -1.49 4.44
N LEU A 9 -12.99 -1.74 3.22
CA LEU A 9 -11.55 -2.00 2.97
C LEU A 9 -10.70 -0.77 3.33
N GLN A 10 -11.14 0.42 2.92
CA GLN A 10 -10.46 1.68 3.29
C GLN A 10 -10.40 1.86 4.80
N GLU A 11 -11.48 1.56 5.52
CA GLU A 11 -11.53 1.62 6.98
C GLU A 11 -10.51 0.68 7.62
N TYR A 12 -10.41 -0.59 7.18
CA TYR A 12 -9.39 -1.49 7.71
C TYR A 12 -7.98 -0.95 7.50
N ILE A 13 -7.63 -0.57 6.27
CA ILE A 13 -6.28 -0.08 5.97
C ILE A 13 -5.98 1.19 6.78
N ARG A 14 -6.95 2.09 6.92
CA ARG A 14 -6.83 3.30 7.75
C ARG A 14 -6.61 2.96 9.21
N LEU A 15 -7.38 2.04 9.78
CA LEU A 15 -7.23 1.60 11.17
C LEU A 15 -5.87 0.95 11.43
N ALA A 16 -5.38 0.10 10.52
CA ALA A 16 -4.04 -0.48 10.61
C ALA A 16 -2.96 0.62 10.64
N TRP A 17 -3.12 1.65 9.83
CA TRP A 17 -2.20 2.77 9.77
C TRP A 17 -2.27 3.66 11.01
N GLU A 18 -3.41 4.29 11.24
CA GLU A 18 -3.61 5.36 12.24
C GLU A 18 -3.34 4.87 13.67
N ASN A 19 -3.68 3.63 14.01
CA ASN A 19 -3.52 3.12 15.36
C ASN A 19 -2.07 2.75 15.71
N HIS A 20 -1.23 2.45 14.71
CA HIS A 20 0.05 1.78 14.94
C HIS A 20 1.25 2.51 14.36
N ILE A 21 1.15 2.95 13.10
CA ILE A 21 2.29 3.52 12.37
C ILE A 21 2.81 4.82 12.99
N PRO A 22 1.95 5.80 13.37
CA PRO A 22 2.41 7.00 14.06
C PRO A 22 3.22 6.73 15.33
N THR A 23 2.71 5.85 16.18
CA THR A 23 3.34 5.51 17.46
C THR A 23 4.66 4.77 17.24
N ALA A 24 4.71 3.82 16.31
CA ALA A 24 5.91 3.07 15.98
C ALA A 24 7.02 3.99 15.42
N TYR A 25 6.66 4.93 14.54
CA TYR A 25 7.61 5.90 14.02
C TYR A 25 8.15 6.83 15.11
N GLN A 26 7.28 7.36 15.97
CA GLN A 26 7.69 8.23 17.08
C GLN A 26 8.62 7.52 18.08
N LYS A 27 8.49 6.20 18.23
CA LYS A 27 9.37 5.37 19.05
C LYS A 27 10.67 4.97 18.34
N GLY A 28 10.89 5.42 17.11
CA GLY A 28 12.07 5.07 16.31
C GLY A 28 12.08 3.63 15.79
N GLN A 29 10.93 2.94 15.77
CA GLN A 29 10.83 1.56 15.30
C GLN A 29 10.79 1.48 13.77
N ILE A 30 10.41 2.57 13.10
CA ILE A 30 10.40 2.69 11.64
C ILE A 30 11.63 3.48 11.22
N CYS A 31 12.60 2.79 10.59
CA CYS A 31 13.83 3.40 10.07
C CYS A 31 14.13 3.03 8.61
N SER A 32 13.19 2.36 7.94
CA SER A 32 13.26 1.98 6.52
C SER A 32 11.85 1.71 5.97
N GLU A 33 11.72 1.70 4.63
CA GLU A 33 10.48 1.28 3.96
C GLU A 33 10.09 -0.17 4.32
N ARG A 34 11.08 -1.06 4.47
CA ARG A 34 10.86 -2.46 4.85
C ARG A 34 10.28 -2.60 6.27
N HIS A 35 10.72 -1.78 7.23
CA HIS A 35 10.11 -1.77 8.57
C HIS A 35 8.66 -1.28 8.53
N LEU A 36 8.41 -0.22 7.76
CA LEU A 36 7.06 0.31 7.56
C LEU A 36 6.13 -0.75 6.92
N GLN A 37 6.59 -1.39 5.85
CA GLN A 37 5.87 -2.47 5.17
C GLN A 37 5.59 -3.65 6.10
N SER A 38 6.60 -4.12 6.85
CA SER A 38 6.44 -5.24 7.78
C SER A 38 5.41 -4.94 8.87
N LEU A 39 5.46 -3.73 9.46
CA LEU A 39 4.49 -3.32 10.48
C LEU A 39 3.08 -3.20 9.91
N LEU A 40 2.92 -2.53 8.77
CA LEU A 40 1.61 -2.39 8.14
C LEU A 40 1.02 -3.75 7.76
N TYR A 41 1.82 -4.62 7.14
CA TYR A 41 1.44 -6.00 6.82
C TYR A 41 0.96 -6.75 8.06
N HIS A 42 1.72 -6.71 9.15
CA HIS A 42 1.34 -7.35 10.41
C HIS A 42 -0.01 -6.85 10.93
N HIS A 43 -0.25 -5.54 10.92
CA HIS A 43 -1.51 -4.99 11.40
C HIS A 43 -2.68 -5.30 10.48
N LEU A 44 -2.48 -5.28 9.16
CA LEU A 44 -3.49 -5.67 8.18
C LEU A 44 -3.94 -7.13 8.38
N LEU A 45 -3.00 -8.06 8.58
CA LEU A 45 -3.34 -9.47 8.81
C LEU A 45 -4.21 -9.70 10.07
N ASN A 46 -4.06 -8.85 11.09
CA ASN A 46 -4.80 -9.00 12.35
C ASN A 46 -6.22 -8.43 12.30
N ILE A 47 -6.52 -7.53 11.37
CA ILE A 47 -7.82 -6.85 11.29
C ILE A 47 -8.63 -7.22 10.06
N LEU A 48 -7.97 -7.65 8.97
CA LEU A 48 -8.66 -8.03 7.75
C LEU A 48 -9.41 -9.35 7.95
N PRO A 49 -10.66 -9.44 7.47
CA PRO A 49 -11.35 -10.71 7.35
C PRO A 49 -10.54 -11.72 6.52
N GLN A 50 -10.61 -13.01 6.86
CA GLN A 50 -9.85 -14.08 6.19
C GLN A 50 -10.11 -14.23 4.68
N VAL A 51 -11.18 -13.64 4.17
CA VAL A 51 -11.49 -13.62 2.73
C VAL A 51 -10.53 -12.74 1.93
N TYR A 52 -9.84 -11.80 2.60
CA TYR A 52 -8.80 -10.98 1.99
C TYR A 52 -7.44 -11.66 2.14
N VAL A 53 -6.63 -11.59 1.09
CA VAL A 53 -5.25 -12.07 1.09
C VAL A 53 -4.33 -10.88 0.84
N VAL A 54 -3.29 -10.74 1.66
CA VAL A 54 -2.28 -9.69 1.53
C VAL A 54 -1.00 -10.30 0.98
N TRP A 55 -0.54 -9.77 -0.15
CA TRP A 55 0.68 -10.15 -0.84
C TRP A 55 1.75 -9.10 -0.55
N VAL A 56 2.97 -9.55 -0.28
CA VAL A 56 4.13 -8.70 0.01
C VAL A 56 5.06 -8.76 -1.20
N GLU A 57 5.42 -7.59 -1.74
CA GLU A 57 6.27 -7.46 -2.94
C GLU A 57 5.91 -8.44 -4.06
N PRO A 58 4.62 -8.53 -4.44
CA PRO A 58 4.22 -9.46 -5.49
C PRO A 58 5.01 -9.16 -6.77
N ASN A 59 5.68 -10.18 -7.31
CA ASN A 59 6.28 -10.09 -8.63
C ASN A 59 5.17 -10.18 -9.68
N ILE A 60 4.82 -9.03 -10.24
CA ILE A 60 3.83 -8.91 -11.30
C ILE A 60 4.56 -9.01 -12.65
N ALA A 61 3.97 -9.74 -13.61
CA ALA A 61 4.58 -10.01 -14.92
C ALA A 61 5.05 -8.76 -15.71
N SER A 62 4.62 -7.56 -15.34
CA SER A 62 5.05 -6.28 -15.93
C SER A 62 6.32 -5.69 -15.31
N GLY A 63 6.98 -6.39 -14.39
CA GLY A 63 8.16 -5.89 -13.68
C GLY A 63 7.85 -4.75 -12.71
N ARG A 64 6.57 -4.59 -12.35
CA ARG A 64 6.10 -3.64 -11.33
C ARG A 64 5.89 -4.38 -10.02
N PHE A 65 6.31 -3.73 -8.94
CA PHE A 65 6.33 -4.33 -7.61
C PHE A 65 5.72 -3.32 -6.64
N PRO A 66 4.39 -3.33 -6.43
CA PRO A 66 3.83 -2.59 -5.31
C PRO A 66 4.38 -3.19 -4.01
N ASP A 67 4.52 -2.38 -2.97
CA ASP A 67 5.01 -2.89 -1.69
C ASP A 67 4.05 -3.92 -1.08
N LEU A 68 2.74 -3.67 -1.17
CA LEU A 68 1.69 -4.61 -0.80
C LEU A 68 0.57 -4.63 -1.83
N LEU A 69 -0.10 -5.76 -1.95
CA LEU A 69 -1.30 -5.95 -2.76
C LEU A 69 -2.34 -6.72 -1.95
N ILE A 70 -3.61 -6.34 -2.03
CA ILE A 70 -4.71 -7.05 -1.36
C ILE A 70 -5.65 -7.62 -2.42
N THR A 71 -5.98 -8.91 -2.28
CA THR A 71 -6.94 -9.60 -3.15
C THR A 71 -8.17 -10.06 -2.38
N LEU A 72 -9.31 -10.12 -3.09
CA LEU A 72 -10.51 -10.83 -2.69
C LEU A 72 -10.83 -11.85 -3.80
N GLY A 73 -10.55 -13.13 -3.55
CA GLY A 73 -10.49 -14.12 -4.63
C GLY A 73 -9.40 -13.75 -5.65
N GLN A 74 -9.76 -13.71 -6.94
CA GLN A 74 -8.86 -13.32 -8.04
C GLN A 74 -8.88 -11.81 -8.36
N GLN A 75 -9.69 -11.02 -7.65
CA GLN A 75 -9.74 -9.57 -7.86
C GLN A 75 -8.71 -8.87 -6.97
N VAL A 76 -7.92 -7.97 -7.56
CA VAL A 76 -7.07 -7.03 -6.81
C VAL A 76 -7.93 -5.87 -6.32
N VAL A 77 -8.10 -5.79 -5.00
CA VAL A 77 -8.96 -4.78 -4.36
C VAL A 77 -8.17 -3.59 -3.82
N ALA A 78 -6.87 -3.76 -3.55
CA ALA A 78 -5.98 -2.64 -3.25
C ALA A 78 -4.54 -2.86 -3.72
N LEU A 79 -3.89 -1.77 -4.12
CA LEU A 79 -2.44 -1.67 -4.33
C LEU A 79 -1.89 -0.64 -3.36
N ILE A 80 -0.80 -0.96 -2.66
CA ILE A 80 -0.22 -0.09 -1.63
C ILE A 80 1.25 0.14 -1.96
N GLU A 81 1.63 1.41 -2.09
CA GLU A 81 3.02 1.86 -2.15
C GLU A 81 3.36 2.60 -0.85
N LEU A 82 4.53 2.35 -0.31
CA LEU A 82 5.00 2.84 0.97
C LEU A 82 6.31 3.60 0.82
N LYS A 83 6.40 4.74 1.49
CA LYS A 83 7.58 5.59 1.46
C LYS A 83 8.03 5.94 2.87
N PHE A 84 9.31 5.76 3.12
CA PHE A 84 9.99 6.21 4.33
C PHE A 84 10.91 7.38 3.97
N MET A 85 10.56 8.58 4.41
CA MET A 85 11.19 9.84 4.02
C MET A 85 11.66 10.64 5.23
N PRO A 86 12.78 10.24 5.87
CA PRO A 86 13.30 10.93 7.05
C PRO A 86 13.92 12.30 6.73
N SER A 87 14.25 12.57 5.47
CA SER A 87 14.81 13.83 4.98
C SER A 87 13.90 14.52 3.96
N SER A 88 14.15 15.81 3.70
CA SER A 88 13.51 16.59 2.64
C SER A 88 13.96 16.10 1.26
N TYR A 89 13.34 15.04 0.77
CA TYR A 89 13.54 14.53 -0.60
C TYR A 89 12.32 14.85 -1.46
N ALA A 90 12.57 15.23 -2.71
CA ALA A 90 11.52 15.54 -3.69
C ALA A 90 10.88 14.26 -4.21
N LEU A 91 9.54 14.22 -4.27
CA LEU A 91 8.77 13.04 -4.64
C LEU A 91 8.55 13.04 -6.16
N LEU A 92 9.61 12.77 -6.91
CA LEU A 92 9.55 12.67 -8.36
C LEU A 92 9.74 11.20 -8.74
N THR A 93 8.65 10.51 -9.12
CA THR A 93 8.53 9.25 -9.91
C THR A 93 7.79 8.05 -9.29
N ASP A 94 7.55 7.97 -7.97
CA ASP A 94 7.00 6.71 -7.39
C ASP A 94 5.50 6.42 -7.67
N GLY A 95 4.69 7.44 -7.99
CA GLY A 95 3.27 7.25 -8.32
C GLY A 95 3.04 6.40 -9.58
N GLU A 96 4.02 6.29 -10.47
CA GLU A 96 3.92 5.49 -11.69
C GLU A 96 3.76 3.98 -11.41
N LYS A 97 4.26 3.50 -10.27
CA LYS A 97 4.10 2.09 -9.86
C LYS A 97 2.64 1.70 -9.65
N LEU A 98 1.80 2.66 -9.24
CA LEU A 98 0.39 2.44 -8.93
C LEU A 98 -0.52 2.55 -10.17
N LYS A 99 0.00 3.08 -11.30
CA LYS A 99 -0.70 3.16 -12.60
C LYS A 99 -0.78 1.80 -13.31
N MET A 100 -1.26 0.76 -12.63
CA MET A 100 -1.44 -0.57 -13.23
C MET A 100 -2.54 -0.57 -14.28
N GLU A 101 -2.25 -1.20 -15.42
CA GLU A 101 -3.25 -1.47 -16.46
C GLU A 101 -4.26 -2.53 -15.97
N TYR A 102 -5.49 -2.47 -16.48
CA TYR A 102 -6.61 -3.34 -16.09
C TYR A 102 -6.54 -4.75 -16.71
N GLU A 103 -5.33 -5.25 -16.95
CA GLU A 103 -5.13 -6.58 -17.54
C GLU A 103 -4.87 -7.62 -16.44
N ALA A 104 -5.34 -8.84 -16.65
CA ALA A 104 -5.09 -9.93 -15.70
C ALA A 104 -3.62 -10.38 -15.74
N PHE A 105 -2.97 -10.51 -14.60
CA PHE A 105 -1.56 -10.88 -14.46
C PHE A 105 -1.35 -12.02 -13.46
N PRO A 106 -0.31 -12.84 -13.61
CA PRO A 106 0.03 -13.85 -12.62
C PRO A 106 0.68 -13.20 -11.39
N LEU A 107 0.33 -13.70 -10.21
CA LEU A 107 1.11 -13.49 -8.99
C LEU A 107 2.07 -14.67 -8.84
N GLN A 108 3.36 -14.44 -9.07
CA GLN A 108 4.30 -15.54 -9.31
C GLN A 108 4.62 -16.41 -8.08
N LEU A 109 4.24 -16.01 -6.88
CA LEU A 109 4.61 -16.71 -5.65
C LEU A 109 3.52 -16.58 -4.59
N ASP A 110 2.95 -17.70 -4.17
CA ASP A 110 2.13 -17.80 -2.96
C ASP A 110 3.03 -17.63 -1.72
N PRO A 111 2.80 -16.60 -0.88
CA PRO A 111 3.63 -16.36 0.30
C PRO A 111 3.46 -17.43 1.39
N ALA A 112 2.35 -18.16 1.44
CA ALA A 112 2.11 -19.20 2.45
C ALA A 112 2.83 -20.51 2.10
N THR A 113 2.95 -20.83 0.81
CA THR A 113 3.50 -22.11 0.33
C THR A 113 4.85 -21.98 -0.38
N GLY A 114 5.23 -20.77 -0.79
CA GLY A 114 6.39 -20.51 -1.65
C GLY A 114 6.23 -21.05 -3.07
N GLN A 115 5.07 -21.60 -3.42
CA GLN A 115 4.82 -22.19 -4.74
C GLN A 115 4.42 -21.13 -5.75
N ARG A 116 4.77 -21.38 -7.02
CA ARG A 116 4.27 -20.55 -8.11
C ARG A 116 2.81 -20.87 -8.34
N THR A 117 1.97 -19.85 -8.38
CA THR A 117 0.56 -20.02 -8.74
C THR A 117 0.41 -19.81 -10.25
N SER A 118 -0.54 -20.53 -10.85
CA SER A 118 -1.00 -20.28 -12.22
C SER A 118 -2.18 -19.30 -12.27
N ASP A 119 -2.67 -18.89 -11.10
CA ASP A 119 -3.82 -18.03 -10.95
C ASP A 119 -3.51 -16.64 -11.50
N ARG A 120 -4.51 -16.06 -12.16
CA ARG A 120 -4.43 -14.72 -12.71
C ARG A 120 -5.31 -13.80 -11.89
N TYR A 121 -4.78 -12.61 -11.65
CA TYR A 121 -5.41 -11.59 -10.84
C TYR A 121 -5.60 -10.33 -11.67
N GLU A 122 -6.69 -9.62 -11.45
CA GLU A 122 -7.03 -8.43 -12.23
C GLU A 122 -7.20 -7.20 -11.35
N CYS A 123 -6.66 -6.08 -11.82
CA CYS A 123 -7.06 -4.76 -11.33
C CYS A 123 -8.34 -4.33 -12.06
N THR A 124 -9.22 -3.64 -11.37
CA THR A 124 -10.42 -3.02 -11.95
C THR A 124 -10.39 -1.52 -11.68
N PRO A 125 -11.26 -0.72 -12.31
CA PRO A 125 -11.40 0.71 -11.98
C PRO A 125 -11.75 0.98 -10.50
N ASP A 126 -12.22 -0.05 -9.78
CA ASP A 126 -12.53 0.02 -8.35
C ASP A 126 -11.34 -0.34 -7.45
N THR A 127 -10.22 -0.81 -8.01
CA THR A 127 -9.02 -1.13 -7.23
C THR A 127 -8.53 0.12 -6.51
N LEU A 128 -8.52 0.05 -5.18
CA LEU A 128 -8.06 1.15 -4.34
C LEU A 128 -6.56 1.31 -4.46
N LYS A 129 -6.10 2.50 -4.82
CA LYS A 129 -4.68 2.85 -4.83
C LYS A 129 -4.34 3.54 -3.52
N VAL A 130 -3.36 3.02 -2.79
CA VAL A 130 -2.98 3.54 -1.48
C VAL A 130 -1.53 3.99 -1.54
N PHE A 131 -1.30 5.21 -1.09
CA PHE A 131 0.05 5.74 -0.90
C PHE A 131 0.25 6.06 0.57
N GLY A 132 1.17 5.34 1.22
CA GLY A 132 1.49 5.52 2.63
C GLY A 132 2.86 6.16 2.80
N VAL A 133 2.95 7.28 3.51
CA VAL A 133 4.21 7.97 3.75
C VAL A 133 4.45 8.28 5.21
N VAL A 134 5.65 7.94 5.68
CA VAL A 134 6.16 8.30 7.00
C VAL A 134 7.39 9.19 6.81
N GLY A 135 7.41 10.37 7.42
CA GLY A 135 8.53 11.28 7.24
C GLY A 135 8.62 12.41 8.26
N ARG A 136 9.67 13.23 8.13
CA ARG A 136 9.84 14.45 8.95
C ARG A 136 8.90 15.56 8.47
N MET A 137 8.38 16.38 9.38
CA MET A 137 7.67 17.61 9.02
C MET A 137 8.52 18.48 8.09
N GLY A 138 7.98 18.89 6.94
CA GLY A 138 8.71 19.65 5.92
C GLY A 138 9.38 18.79 4.83
N SER A 139 9.21 17.46 4.82
CA SER A 139 9.54 16.66 3.64
C SER A 139 8.60 17.02 2.48
N HIS A 140 9.15 17.28 1.27
CA HIS A 140 8.40 17.69 0.08
C HIS A 140 7.24 16.74 -0.29
N ALA A 141 7.35 15.47 0.11
CA ALA A 141 6.32 14.43 0.03
C ALA A 141 4.92 14.82 0.56
N LEU A 142 4.86 15.82 1.44
CA LEU A 142 3.66 16.23 2.15
C LEU A 142 3.09 17.55 1.66
N THR A 143 3.85 18.25 0.81
CA THR A 143 3.52 19.58 0.27
C THR A 143 3.26 19.55 -1.22
N GLU A 144 4.04 18.75 -1.96
CA GLU A 144 3.74 18.39 -3.34
C GLU A 144 2.78 17.22 -3.26
N LYS A 145 1.61 17.35 -3.89
CA LYS A 145 0.59 16.30 -3.94
C LYS A 145 0.71 15.57 -5.29
N PRO A 146 1.71 14.71 -5.52
CA PRO A 146 1.87 14.02 -6.82
C PRO A 146 0.65 13.18 -7.21
N TRP A 147 -0.26 12.93 -6.26
CA TRP A 147 -1.55 12.27 -6.45
C TRP A 147 -2.67 13.18 -7.00
N GLU A 148 -2.52 14.51 -7.06
CA GLU A 148 -3.54 15.40 -7.65
C GLU A 148 -3.70 15.23 -9.17
N TYR A 149 -2.78 14.51 -9.82
CA TYR A 149 -2.82 14.20 -11.26
C TYR A 149 -3.38 12.80 -11.57
N MET A 150 -4.00 12.12 -10.60
CA MET A 150 -4.43 10.74 -10.75
C MET A 150 -5.96 10.63 -10.65
N ASP A 151 -6.64 10.46 -11.80
CA ASP A 151 -8.12 10.38 -11.93
C ASP A 151 -8.78 9.13 -11.29
N GLU A 152 -8.07 8.38 -10.45
CA GLU A 152 -8.52 7.06 -9.94
C GLU A 152 -8.98 7.12 -8.46
N LYS A 153 -9.42 5.99 -7.88
CA LYS A 153 -9.76 5.92 -6.44
C LYS A 153 -8.49 5.82 -5.61
N TRP A 154 -8.13 6.90 -4.91
CA TRP A 154 -6.93 6.98 -4.07
C TRP A 154 -7.22 7.14 -2.59
N MET A 155 -6.30 6.63 -1.77
CA MET A 155 -6.22 6.92 -0.35
C MET A 155 -4.78 7.28 0.03
N LEU A 156 -4.62 8.44 0.67
CA LEU A 156 -3.35 8.88 1.24
C LEU A 156 -3.32 8.55 2.73
N LEU A 157 -2.24 7.91 3.16
CA LEU A 157 -1.95 7.68 4.57
C LEU A 157 -0.66 8.41 4.91
N GLN A 158 -0.71 9.26 5.94
CA GLN A 158 0.41 10.14 6.24
C GLN A 158 0.74 10.11 7.73
N THR A 159 2.03 10.12 8.04
CA THR A 159 2.53 10.29 9.40
C THR A 159 3.73 11.21 9.39
N THR A 160 3.65 12.26 10.19
CA THR A 160 4.73 13.22 10.37
C THR A 160 5.37 13.08 11.75
N GLY A 161 6.70 13.13 11.77
CA GLY A 161 7.45 13.26 13.03
C GLY A 161 7.25 14.64 13.65
N ARG A 162 7.46 14.74 14.97
CA ARG A 162 7.44 16.04 15.66
C ARG A 162 8.57 16.94 15.18
N THR A 163 8.33 18.25 15.12
CA THR A 163 9.41 19.24 15.14
C THR A 163 10.04 19.17 16.52
N SER A 164 11.30 18.74 16.58
CA SER A 164 12.18 19.03 17.71
C SER A 164 12.35 20.53 17.86
#